data_AF-A0A932L3P1-F1
#
_entry.id   AF-A0A932L3P1-F1
#
_cell.length_a   1.000
_cell.length_b   1.000
_cell.length_c   1.000
_cell.angle_alpha   90.00
_cell.angle_beta   90.00
_cell.angle_gamma   90.00
#
_symmetry.space_group_name_H-M   'P 1'
#
loop_
_entity.id
_entity.type
_entity.pdbx_description
1 polymer ?
#
loop_
_entity_poly.entity_id
_entity_poly.type
_entity_poly.pdbx_seq_one_letter_code
_entity_poly.pdbx_strand_id
1 'polypeptide(L)'
;MLLSASRPVRGDPDQAPGPQWQRGAPVAASERADFEAWTIARVAELRKLDDQDADEFDPAVVAVRTELEQATVDWGTYLVKTVDSFKFPQMAIVNHSWFQWKQRLDLKRDLRSITGQVKEADNVLPDGTVPHSAFFTRTDISSYTPERLRSEFAELTPVGKITITKEKKSGTSEGFFGKDERGVEYIFVFDPPFNPEMQTTADHVGSTLTRLMGWRVPKTVVCTVTGTGKPEYDGRRAVASVAVKKIKGGWTYRSFRDRREVRALLVVGAWLNNVDQSEHNTATTEPAPGVYTYYNWDYGAALGSFTFRPKWPRLGWQHLWAPVSKPLAEITGPPWETHYRVHSAAVGYFTPNFDPDRWTPFYPNLGFSDVTLADRRWAAERIAQISDQQIRTIVESAKFTYASDAEYVIATLIARRDCVAGRYLRQAATNEKSVVSCQ
;
A
#
# COMPACT_ATOMS: atom_id res chain seq x y z
N MET A 1 46.77 38.55 -27.66
CA MET A 1 45.92 37.61 -28.43
C MET A 1 46.11 36.25 -27.77
N LEU A 2 45.13 35.55 -27.18
CA LEU A 2 43.68 35.57 -27.28
C LEU A 2 43.08 35.21 -25.90
N LEU A 3 42.09 35.99 -25.46
CA LEU A 3 41.18 35.65 -24.37
C LEU A 3 40.18 34.60 -24.88
N SER A 4 40.10 33.43 -24.22
CA SER A 4 38.99 32.49 -24.41
C SER A 4 38.01 32.70 -23.27
N ALA A 5 36.92 33.41 -23.56
CA ALA A 5 35.81 33.61 -22.64
C ALA A 5 34.93 32.35 -22.62
N SER A 6 34.85 31.69 -21.47
CA SER A 6 33.90 30.63 -21.18
C SER A 6 32.48 31.19 -21.31
N ARG A 7 31.70 30.71 -22.28
CA ARG A 7 30.28 31.06 -22.40
C ARG A 7 29.50 30.39 -21.26
N PRO A 8 28.56 31.08 -20.60
CA PRO A 8 27.61 30.42 -19.72
C PRO A 8 26.77 29.44 -20.55
N VAL A 9 26.61 28.23 -20.04
CA VAL A 9 25.66 27.25 -20.58
C VAL A 9 24.27 27.87 -20.45
N ARG A 10 23.72 28.38 -21.55
CA ARG A 10 22.32 28.76 -21.62
C ARG A 10 21.51 27.47 -21.48
N GLY A 11 20.69 27.38 -20.43
CA GLY A 11 19.62 26.41 -20.36
C GLY A 11 18.76 26.49 -21.62
N ASP A 12 18.31 25.33 -22.09
CA ASP A 12 17.45 25.19 -23.25
C ASP A 12 16.15 25.99 -23.03
N PRO A 13 15.88 27.06 -23.81
CA PRO A 13 14.72 27.93 -23.61
C PRO A 13 13.39 27.26 -24.01
N ASP A 14 13.40 26.05 -24.56
CA ASP A 14 12.19 25.29 -24.95
C ASP A 14 11.74 24.25 -23.92
N GLN A 15 12.39 24.14 -22.75
CA GLN A 15 11.76 23.46 -21.62
C GLN A 15 10.70 24.38 -21.02
N ALA A 16 9.47 24.24 -21.51
CA ALA A 16 8.29 24.80 -20.86
C ALA A 16 8.39 24.54 -19.34
N PRO A 17 8.16 25.56 -18.48
CA PRO A 17 8.17 25.34 -17.05
C PRO A 17 7.22 24.19 -16.77
N GLY A 18 7.73 23.14 -16.11
CA GLY A 18 6.91 21.99 -15.75
C GLY A 18 5.65 22.45 -15.01
N PRO A 19 4.60 21.62 -14.97
CA PRO A 19 3.36 21.98 -14.27
C PRO A 19 3.70 22.56 -12.88
N GLN A 20 3.26 23.79 -12.62
CA GLN A 20 3.41 24.40 -11.30
C GLN A 20 2.45 23.69 -10.35
N TRP A 21 2.94 22.65 -9.69
CA TRP A 21 2.18 21.94 -8.67
C TRP A 21 1.93 22.87 -7.48
N GLN A 22 0.66 23.07 -7.16
CA GLN A 22 0.26 24.00 -6.10
C GLN A 22 0.80 23.54 -4.74
N ARG A 23 1.31 24.51 -3.97
CA ARG A 23 1.85 24.24 -2.64
C ARG A 23 0.79 23.62 -1.73
N GLY A 24 1.10 22.46 -1.17
CA GLY A 24 0.25 21.84 -0.17
C GLY A 24 -1.06 21.23 -0.70
N ALA A 25 -1.30 21.25 -2.01
CA ALA A 25 -2.51 20.65 -2.58
C ALA A 25 -2.40 19.11 -2.67
N PRO A 26 -3.49 18.37 -2.41
CA PRO A 26 -3.60 16.97 -2.85
C PRO A 26 -3.62 16.89 -4.39
N VAL A 27 -3.06 15.81 -4.93
CA VAL A 27 -3.01 15.56 -6.38
C VAL A 27 -4.26 14.83 -6.83
N ALA A 28 -4.91 15.29 -7.91
CA ALA A 28 -6.07 14.60 -8.45
C ALA A 28 -5.70 13.24 -9.06
N ALA A 29 -6.66 12.30 -9.09
CA ALA A 29 -6.50 10.96 -9.64
C ALA A 29 -6.04 10.96 -11.11
N SER A 30 -6.46 11.95 -11.90
CA SER A 30 -6.07 12.14 -13.30
C SER A 30 -4.62 12.57 -13.46
N GLU A 31 -4.10 13.34 -12.51
CA GLU A 31 -2.79 13.99 -12.58
C GLU A 31 -1.69 13.19 -11.87
N ARG A 32 -2.08 12.18 -11.08
CA ARG A 32 -1.16 11.42 -10.23
C ARG A 32 0.02 10.81 -10.99
N ALA A 33 -0.20 10.26 -12.18
CA ALA A 33 0.88 9.66 -12.96
C ALA A 33 1.90 10.73 -13.42
N ASP A 34 1.41 11.88 -13.86
CA ASP A 34 2.23 13.00 -14.32
C ASP A 34 2.98 13.65 -13.15
N PHE A 35 2.33 13.79 -12.00
CA PHE A 35 2.97 14.26 -10.76
C PHE A 35 4.11 13.33 -10.34
N GLU A 36 3.86 12.02 -10.27
CA GLU A 36 4.88 11.06 -9.86
C GLU A 36 6.07 11.03 -10.85
N ALA A 37 5.81 11.16 -12.15
CA ALA A 37 6.84 11.25 -13.18
C ALA A 37 7.66 12.55 -13.06
N TRP A 38 6.99 13.68 -12.83
CA TRP A 38 7.62 14.97 -12.58
C TRP A 38 8.52 14.91 -11.34
N THR A 39 8.04 14.37 -10.22
CA THR A 39 8.83 14.24 -8.99
C THR A 39 10.08 13.40 -9.23
N ILE A 40 9.95 12.26 -9.90
CA ILE A 40 11.10 11.41 -10.25
C ILE A 40 12.12 12.18 -11.09
N ALA A 41 11.67 12.96 -12.08
CA ALA A 41 12.54 13.73 -12.95
C ALA A 41 13.30 14.83 -12.18
N ARG A 42 12.61 15.58 -11.31
CA ARG A 42 13.23 16.63 -10.48
C ARG A 42 14.24 16.05 -9.48
N VAL A 43 13.90 14.93 -8.82
CA VAL A 43 14.84 14.27 -7.89
C VAL A 43 16.04 13.69 -8.63
N ALA A 44 15.86 13.15 -9.84
CA ALA A 44 16.98 12.69 -10.66
C ALA A 44 17.91 13.84 -11.07
N GLU A 45 17.38 15.04 -11.28
CA GLU A 45 18.18 16.25 -11.51
C GLU A 45 18.99 16.64 -10.28
N LEU A 46 18.37 16.66 -9.08
CA LEU A 46 19.11 16.86 -7.82
C LEU A 46 20.23 15.83 -7.65
N ARG A 47 19.94 14.55 -7.93
CA ARG A 47 20.94 13.49 -7.84
C ARG A 47 22.10 13.70 -8.80
N LYS A 48 21.82 14.15 -10.02
CA LYS A 48 22.86 14.44 -11.02
C LYS A 48 23.75 15.61 -10.59
N LEU A 49 23.17 16.65 -9.98
CA LEU A 49 23.93 17.78 -9.46
C LEU A 49 24.81 17.36 -8.27
N ASP A 50 24.29 16.54 -7.36
CA ASP A 50 25.03 15.92 -6.25
C ASP A 50 26.21 15.06 -6.76
N ASP A 51 25.99 14.23 -7.79
CA ASP A 51 27.04 13.42 -8.44
C ASP A 51 28.09 14.28 -9.19
N GLN A 52 27.83 15.58 -9.40
CA GLN A 52 28.76 16.55 -10.00
C GLN A 52 29.47 17.41 -8.94
N ASP A 53 29.39 17.03 -7.66
CA ASP A 53 29.93 17.77 -6.52
C ASP A 53 29.41 19.23 -6.46
N ALA A 54 28.19 19.48 -6.94
CA ALA A 54 27.56 20.80 -6.81
C ALA A 54 27.34 21.13 -5.33
N ASP A 55 27.73 22.33 -4.93
CA ASP A 55 27.53 22.82 -3.55
C ASP A 55 26.02 22.90 -3.23
N GLU A 56 25.66 22.74 -1.96
CA GLU A 56 24.25 22.79 -1.53
C GLU A 56 23.60 24.17 -1.77
N PHE A 57 24.44 25.20 -1.92
CA PHE A 57 24.06 26.57 -2.25
C PHE A 57 24.12 26.89 -3.75
N ASP A 58 24.45 25.90 -4.61
CA ASP A 58 24.43 26.08 -6.06
C ASP A 58 23.02 26.53 -6.50
N PRO A 59 22.89 27.61 -7.28
CA PRO A 59 21.58 28.13 -7.69
C PRO A 59 20.68 27.09 -8.37
N ALA A 60 21.24 26.12 -9.10
CA ALA A 60 20.48 25.04 -9.72
C ALA A 60 19.96 24.04 -8.67
N VAL A 61 20.79 23.68 -7.68
CA VAL A 61 20.38 22.82 -6.56
C VAL A 61 19.27 23.49 -5.76
N VAL A 62 19.46 24.78 -5.42
CA VAL A 62 18.47 25.57 -4.67
C VAL A 62 17.16 25.69 -5.44
N ALA A 63 17.20 25.91 -6.76
CA ALA A 63 16.01 26.01 -7.59
C ALA A 63 15.18 24.71 -7.56
N VAL A 64 15.80 23.56 -7.81
CA VAL A 64 15.08 22.28 -7.84
C VAL A 64 14.59 21.86 -6.45
N ARG A 65 15.39 22.08 -5.38
CA ARG A 65 14.93 21.85 -4.00
C ARG A 65 13.72 22.72 -3.68
N THR A 66 13.77 24.00 -4.04
CA THR A 66 12.66 24.94 -3.81
C THR A 66 11.39 24.49 -4.52
N GLU A 67 11.47 24.02 -5.77
CA GLU A 67 10.31 23.47 -6.51
C GLU A 67 9.69 22.26 -5.78
N LEU A 68 10.52 21.31 -5.37
CA LEU A 68 10.08 20.10 -4.65
C LEU A 68 9.47 20.44 -3.28
N GLU A 69 10.09 21.35 -2.53
CA GLU A 69 9.61 21.82 -1.23
C GLU A 69 8.30 22.61 -1.37
N GLN A 70 8.17 23.45 -2.40
CA GLN A 70 6.92 24.13 -2.73
C GLN A 70 5.82 23.10 -3.01
N ALA A 71 6.09 22.05 -3.79
CA ALA A 71 5.17 20.93 -4.01
C ALA A 71 5.00 20.02 -2.78
N THR A 72 5.64 20.32 -1.65
CA THR A 72 5.54 19.54 -0.40
C THR A 72 6.01 18.09 -0.57
N VAL A 73 7.10 17.92 -1.33
CA VAL A 73 7.75 16.62 -1.54
C VAL A 73 8.88 16.43 -0.54
N ASP A 74 8.80 15.36 0.25
CA ASP A 74 9.90 14.82 1.04
C ASP A 74 10.86 14.06 0.13
N TRP A 75 11.61 14.83 -0.67
CA TRP A 75 12.46 14.32 -1.75
C TRP A 75 13.62 13.47 -1.25
N GLY A 76 14.08 13.66 -0.01
CA GLY A 76 15.16 12.87 0.60
C GLY A 76 14.82 11.37 0.65
N THR A 77 13.54 11.02 0.78
CA THR A 77 13.09 9.61 0.78
C THR A 77 13.41 8.87 -0.52
N TYR A 78 13.53 9.57 -1.64
CA TYR A 78 13.85 8.99 -2.93
C TYR A 78 15.34 8.67 -3.07
N LEU A 79 16.21 9.23 -2.22
CA LEU A 79 17.66 9.07 -2.32
C LEU A 79 18.20 8.00 -1.36
N VAL A 80 17.35 7.44 -0.49
CA VAL A 80 17.71 6.35 0.42
C VAL A 80 17.49 5.03 -0.30
N LYS A 81 18.48 4.12 -0.26
CA LYS A 81 18.30 2.70 -0.58
C LYS A 81 18.29 1.89 0.71
N THR A 82 17.30 1.02 0.91
CA THR A 82 17.34 0.11 2.06
C THR A 82 18.49 -0.88 1.94
N VAL A 83 19.33 -0.94 2.97
CA VAL A 83 20.47 -1.87 3.09
C VAL A 83 20.05 -3.34 3.30
N ASP A 84 18.78 -3.57 3.65
CA ASP A 84 18.25 -4.89 4.01
C ASP A 84 17.27 -5.43 2.96
N SER A 85 17.79 -5.92 1.83
CA SER A 85 17.00 -6.68 0.86
C SER A 85 17.46 -8.14 0.86
N PHE A 86 17.26 -8.85 1.98
CA PHE A 86 17.62 -10.27 2.06
C PHE A 86 16.74 -11.12 1.11
N LYS A 87 17.25 -12.28 0.71
CA LYS A 87 16.47 -13.26 -0.06
C LYS A 87 15.35 -13.86 0.81
N PHE A 88 14.24 -14.26 0.17
CA PHE A 88 12.95 -14.65 0.78
C PHE A 88 13.01 -15.53 2.06
N PRO A 89 13.81 -16.61 2.16
CA PRO A 89 13.85 -17.43 3.38
C PRO A 89 14.54 -16.73 4.56
N GLN A 90 15.49 -15.84 4.26
CA GLN A 90 16.27 -15.13 5.28
C GLN A 90 15.47 -14.01 5.92
N MET A 91 14.62 -13.30 5.17
CA MET A 91 13.75 -12.26 5.74
C MET A 91 12.77 -12.82 6.77
N ALA A 92 12.17 -13.98 6.50
CA ALA A 92 11.27 -14.62 7.45
C ALA A 92 11.98 -14.96 8.77
N ILE A 93 13.21 -15.50 8.74
CA ILE A 93 13.94 -15.86 9.97
C ILE A 93 14.47 -14.62 10.68
N VAL A 94 15.09 -13.69 9.95
CA VAL A 94 15.77 -12.54 10.54
C VAL A 94 14.74 -11.54 11.10
N ASN A 95 13.66 -11.25 10.37
CA ASN A 95 12.70 -10.24 10.77
C ASN A 95 11.66 -10.78 11.76
N HIS A 96 11.28 -12.07 11.68
CA HIS A 96 10.32 -12.65 12.64
C HIS A 96 10.96 -13.24 13.90
N SER A 97 12.27 -13.51 13.92
CA SER A 97 12.96 -14.02 15.12
C SER A 97 13.92 -12.97 15.70
N TRP A 98 14.96 -12.60 14.96
CA TRP A 98 16.07 -11.78 15.49
C TRP A 98 15.64 -10.34 15.80
N PHE A 99 14.95 -9.68 14.88
CA PHE A 99 14.55 -8.29 15.11
C PHE A 99 13.37 -8.16 16.08
N GLN A 100 12.49 -9.17 16.17
CA GLN A 100 11.49 -9.25 17.24
C GLN A 100 12.15 -9.36 18.62
N TRP A 101 13.22 -10.16 18.72
CA TRP A 101 14.01 -10.24 19.95
C TRP A 101 14.73 -8.92 20.26
N LYS A 102 15.42 -8.31 19.29
CA LYS A 102 16.06 -6.99 19.46
C LYS A 102 15.08 -5.90 19.88
N GLN A 103 13.85 -5.95 19.35
CA GLN A 103 12.83 -4.98 19.72
C GLN A 103 12.45 -5.06 21.20
N ARG A 104 12.44 -6.25 21.81
CA ARG A 104 12.24 -6.41 23.26
C ARG A 104 13.40 -5.83 24.10
N LEU A 105 14.50 -5.44 23.46
CA LEU A 105 15.64 -4.77 24.08
C LEU A 105 15.68 -3.26 23.79
N ASP A 106 14.66 -2.70 23.11
CA ASP A 106 14.53 -1.27 22.88
C ASP A 106 13.97 -0.58 24.15
N LEU A 107 14.79 -0.58 25.21
CA LEU A 107 14.43 -0.02 26.52
C LEU A 107 14.01 1.45 26.42
N LYS A 108 14.55 2.21 25.47
CA LYS A 108 14.16 3.61 25.25
C LYS A 108 12.73 3.71 24.76
N ARG A 109 12.33 2.87 23.79
CA ARG A 109 10.93 2.81 23.34
C ARG A 109 10.02 2.32 24.45
N ASP A 110 10.41 1.29 25.18
CA ASP A 110 9.57 0.71 26.23
C ASP A 110 9.37 1.72 27.37
N LEU A 111 10.42 2.43 27.78
CA LEU A 111 10.33 3.55 28.73
C LEU A 111 9.38 4.64 28.21
N ARG A 112 9.53 5.08 26.95
CA ARG A 112 8.63 6.06 26.33
C ARG A 112 7.17 5.60 26.34
N SER A 113 6.92 4.31 26.07
CA SER A 113 5.57 3.76 26.08
C SER A 113 4.98 3.74 27.48
N ILE A 114 5.76 3.34 28.49
CA ILE A 114 5.33 3.29 29.90
C ILE A 114 5.11 4.69 30.48
N THR A 115 5.94 5.68 30.11
CA THR A 115 5.80 7.07 30.56
C THR A 115 4.76 7.88 29.78
N GLY A 116 4.10 7.27 28.78
CA GLY A 116 3.15 7.95 27.89
C GLY A 116 3.78 8.93 26.90
N GLN A 117 5.11 8.94 26.78
CA GLN A 117 5.88 9.80 25.87
C GLN A 117 6.20 9.07 24.55
N VAL A 118 5.18 8.51 23.90
CA VAL A 118 5.36 7.79 22.62
C VAL A 118 5.92 8.77 21.57
N LYS A 119 6.89 8.31 20.77
CA LYS A 119 7.51 9.13 19.72
C LYS A 119 6.54 9.30 18.55
N GLU A 120 6.16 10.53 18.26
CA GLU A 120 5.40 10.86 17.04
C GLU A 120 6.19 10.54 15.77
N ALA A 121 5.49 10.49 14.63
CA ALA A 121 6.13 10.31 13.34
C ALA A 121 6.95 11.56 12.96
N ASP A 122 8.09 11.36 12.31
CA ASP A 122 9.05 12.44 12.04
C ASP A 122 8.64 13.30 10.82
N ASN A 123 7.73 12.80 9.96
CA ASN A 123 7.38 13.40 8.67
C ASN A 123 5.95 13.98 8.63
N VAL A 124 5.55 14.67 9.69
CA VAL A 124 4.21 15.26 9.82
C VAL A 124 4.25 16.75 9.48
N LEU A 125 3.37 17.18 8.57
CA LEU A 125 3.20 18.58 8.21
C LEU A 125 2.46 19.34 9.34
N PRO A 126 2.51 20.69 9.37
CA PRO A 126 1.84 21.48 10.42
C PRO A 126 0.34 21.23 10.56
N ASP A 127 -0.33 20.77 9.50
CA ASP A 127 -1.75 20.42 9.46
C ASP A 127 -2.04 18.96 9.89
N GLY A 128 -1.02 18.21 10.30
CA GLY A 128 -1.13 16.80 10.68
C GLY A 128 -1.13 15.82 9.50
N THR A 129 -1.05 16.29 8.26
CA THR A 129 -0.91 15.43 7.08
C THR A 129 0.53 15.00 6.84
N VAL A 130 0.77 14.21 5.79
CA VAL A 130 2.10 13.75 5.38
C VAL A 130 2.47 14.38 4.03
N PRO A 131 3.76 14.67 3.78
CA PRO A 131 4.23 15.15 2.48
C PRO A 131 4.13 14.06 1.41
N HIS A 132 4.24 14.44 0.15
CA HIS A 132 4.50 13.49 -0.93
C HIS A 132 5.86 12.84 -0.71
N SER A 133 5.99 11.54 -0.98
CA SER A 133 7.22 10.78 -0.71
C SER A 133 7.42 9.65 -1.71
N ALA A 134 8.57 8.99 -1.62
CA ALA A 134 8.88 7.80 -2.39
C ALA A 134 7.90 6.62 -2.14
N PHE A 135 7.05 6.69 -1.11
CA PHE A 135 6.06 5.68 -0.71
C PHE A 135 4.62 6.08 -1.02
N PHE A 136 4.35 7.39 -1.02
CA PHE A 136 3.01 7.94 -0.89
C PHE A 136 2.83 9.23 -1.68
N THR A 137 1.74 9.30 -2.43
CA THR A 137 1.29 10.52 -3.10
C THR A 137 0.03 11.01 -2.39
N ARG A 138 0.06 12.21 -1.79
CA ARG A 138 -1.12 12.80 -1.17
C ARG A 138 -2.18 13.06 -2.23
N THR A 139 -3.12 12.13 -2.33
CA THR A 139 -4.10 12.09 -3.42
C THR A 139 -5.42 12.69 -2.93
N ASP A 140 -6.08 13.46 -3.78
CA ASP A 140 -7.48 13.83 -3.57
C ASP A 140 -8.35 12.60 -3.78
N ILE A 141 -8.77 11.98 -2.68
CA ILE A 141 -9.62 10.79 -2.69
C ILE A 141 -10.94 11.04 -3.43
N SER A 142 -11.50 12.25 -3.34
CA SER A 142 -12.78 12.58 -3.96
C SER A 142 -12.71 12.62 -5.49
N SER A 143 -11.53 12.87 -6.05
CA SER A 143 -11.29 12.89 -7.50
C SER A 143 -11.36 11.50 -8.17
N TYR A 144 -11.35 10.41 -7.39
CA TYR A 144 -11.66 9.06 -7.89
C TYR A 144 -13.18 8.87 -8.00
N THR A 145 -13.81 9.55 -8.95
CA THR A 145 -15.24 9.35 -9.22
C THR A 145 -15.50 7.91 -9.69
N PRO A 146 -16.72 7.37 -9.48
CA PRO A 146 -17.12 6.08 -10.03
C PRO A 146 -16.85 5.94 -11.53
N GLU A 147 -17.12 6.99 -12.31
CA GLU A 147 -16.91 7.04 -13.75
C GLU A 147 -15.42 6.94 -14.09
N ARG A 148 -14.57 7.67 -13.34
CA ARG A 148 -13.12 7.60 -13.49
C ARG A 148 -12.58 6.22 -13.15
N LEU A 149 -13.05 5.60 -12.06
CA LEU A 149 -12.66 4.24 -11.68
C LEU A 149 -13.02 3.24 -12.78
N ARG A 150 -14.24 3.31 -13.31
CA ARG A 150 -14.67 2.47 -14.45
C ARG A 150 -13.80 2.68 -15.69
N SER A 151 -13.48 3.92 -16.04
CA SER A 151 -12.55 4.24 -17.15
C SER A 151 -11.18 3.62 -16.91
N GLU A 152 -10.62 3.80 -15.72
CA GLU A 152 -9.32 3.24 -15.37
C GLU A 152 -9.31 1.71 -15.47
N PHE A 153 -10.35 1.01 -14.99
CA PHE A 153 -10.42 -0.44 -15.10
C PHE A 153 -10.58 -0.92 -16.56
N ALA A 154 -11.33 -0.19 -17.38
CA ALA A 154 -11.43 -0.48 -18.80
C ALA A 154 -10.08 -0.30 -19.51
N GLU A 155 -9.36 0.79 -19.23
CA GLU A 155 -8.01 1.05 -19.75
C GLU A 155 -6.99 0.00 -19.28
N LEU A 156 -7.10 -0.48 -18.04
CA LEU A 156 -6.21 -1.50 -17.49
C LEU A 156 -6.50 -2.93 -17.99
N THR A 157 -7.69 -3.18 -18.51
CA THR A 157 -8.07 -4.53 -18.98
C THR A 157 -7.13 -4.96 -20.11
N PRO A 158 -6.46 -6.14 -20.01
CA PRO A 158 -5.61 -6.64 -21.09
C PRO A 158 -6.39 -6.81 -22.39
N VAL A 159 -5.77 -6.46 -23.53
CA VAL A 159 -6.40 -6.51 -24.85
C VAL A 159 -5.65 -7.41 -25.82
N GLY A 160 -6.41 -8.11 -26.67
CA GLY A 160 -5.88 -8.92 -27.76
C GLY A 160 -5.01 -10.09 -27.30
N LYS A 161 -4.03 -10.47 -28.12
CA LYS A 161 -3.10 -11.56 -27.83
C LYS A 161 -2.24 -11.25 -26.59
N ILE A 162 -2.11 -12.25 -25.71
CA ILE A 162 -1.21 -12.20 -24.56
C ILE A 162 0.04 -13.03 -24.85
N THR A 163 1.19 -12.37 -24.96
CA THR A 163 2.48 -13.03 -25.11
C THR A 163 3.08 -13.31 -23.74
N ILE A 164 3.13 -14.59 -23.35
CA ILE A 164 3.71 -15.02 -22.07
C ILE A 164 5.22 -14.75 -22.09
N THR A 165 5.71 -13.98 -21.13
CA THR A 165 7.13 -13.64 -20.99
C THR A 165 7.84 -14.52 -19.95
N LYS A 166 7.12 -14.97 -18.92
CA LYS A 166 7.68 -15.78 -17.84
C LYS A 166 6.61 -16.51 -17.03
N GLU A 167 6.83 -17.76 -16.66
CA GLU A 167 5.99 -18.44 -15.66
C GLU A 167 6.25 -17.92 -14.25
N LYS A 168 5.19 -17.76 -13.44
CA LYS A 168 5.33 -17.37 -12.04
C LYS A 168 5.64 -18.59 -11.18
N LYS A 169 6.94 -18.85 -10.99
CA LYS A 169 7.45 -19.98 -10.18
C LYS A 169 7.64 -19.68 -8.69
N SER A 170 7.36 -18.44 -8.24
CA SER A 170 7.58 -18.00 -6.85
C SER A 170 6.28 -17.53 -6.20
N GLY A 171 6.15 -17.77 -4.89
CA GLY A 171 4.93 -17.50 -4.10
C GLY A 171 3.99 -18.71 -4.09
N THR A 172 2.82 -18.56 -3.46
CA THR A 172 1.87 -19.67 -3.28
C THR A 172 0.88 -19.82 -4.45
N SER A 173 0.64 -18.75 -5.20
CA SER A 173 -0.36 -18.73 -6.27
C SER A 173 0.23 -18.94 -7.65
N GLU A 174 -0.47 -19.74 -8.45
CA GLU A 174 -0.23 -19.98 -9.86
C GLU A 174 -0.44 -18.70 -10.68
N GLY A 175 0.37 -18.52 -11.73
CA GLY A 175 0.27 -17.36 -12.59
C GLY A 175 1.38 -17.28 -13.63
N PHE A 176 1.38 -16.20 -14.40
CA PHE A 176 2.43 -15.91 -15.38
C PHE A 176 2.58 -14.40 -15.61
N PHE A 177 3.73 -14.00 -16.12
CA PHE A 177 3.98 -12.68 -16.67
C PHE A 177 3.67 -12.71 -18.15
N GLY A 178 2.93 -11.71 -18.65
CA GLY A 178 2.58 -11.64 -20.06
C GLY A 178 2.37 -10.20 -20.52
N LYS A 179 2.60 -9.97 -21.81
CA LYS A 179 2.36 -8.68 -22.47
C LYS A 179 1.14 -8.75 -23.36
N ASP A 180 0.28 -7.75 -23.26
CA ASP A 180 -0.84 -7.58 -24.19
C ASP A 180 -0.38 -6.96 -25.52
N GLU A 181 -1.30 -6.74 -26.46
CA GLU A 181 -0.99 -6.18 -27.78
C GLU A 181 -0.47 -4.72 -27.74
N ARG A 182 -0.76 -4.00 -26.66
CA ARG A 182 -0.23 -2.65 -26.42
C ARG A 182 1.21 -2.68 -25.90
N GLY A 183 1.73 -3.87 -25.57
CA GLY A 183 3.01 -4.06 -24.93
C GLY A 183 3.01 -3.78 -23.42
N VAL A 184 1.83 -3.65 -22.81
CA VAL A 184 1.71 -3.52 -21.35
C VAL A 184 1.97 -4.89 -20.73
N GLU A 185 2.92 -4.94 -19.81
CA GLU A 185 3.28 -6.18 -19.10
C GLU A 185 2.47 -6.30 -17.82
N TYR A 186 1.88 -7.48 -17.61
CA TYR A 186 1.08 -7.83 -16.45
C TYR A 186 1.65 -9.06 -15.76
N ILE A 187 1.35 -9.17 -14.47
CA ILE A 187 1.42 -10.39 -13.68
C ILE A 187 -0.02 -10.89 -13.55
N PHE A 188 -0.32 -12.01 -14.19
CA PHE A 188 -1.59 -12.71 -14.05
C PHE A 188 -1.48 -13.67 -12.87
N VAL A 189 -2.43 -13.59 -11.95
CA VAL A 189 -2.53 -14.51 -10.81
C VAL A 189 -3.93 -15.12 -10.81
N PHE A 190 -3.99 -16.45 -10.70
CA PHE A 190 -5.24 -17.19 -10.71
C PHE A 190 -5.76 -17.45 -9.30
N ASP A 191 -7.06 -17.68 -9.19
CA ASP A 191 -7.66 -18.22 -7.97
C ASP A 191 -7.24 -19.69 -7.74
N PRO A 192 -7.15 -20.13 -6.48
CA PRO A 192 -6.95 -21.54 -6.16
C PRO A 192 -8.18 -22.38 -6.58
N PRO A 193 -8.01 -23.67 -6.96
CA PRO A 193 -9.07 -24.49 -7.55
C PRO A 193 -10.39 -24.58 -6.75
N PHE A 194 -10.34 -24.49 -5.42
CA PHE A 194 -11.51 -24.67 -4.55
C PHE A 194 -12.11 -23.36 -4.02
N ASN A 195 -11.53 -22.21 -4.35
CA ASN A 195 -12.00 -20.91 -3.89
C ASN A 195 -11.98 -19.91 -5.06
N PRO A 196 -12.83 -20.14 -6.09
CA PRO A 196 -12.89 -19.24 -7.23
C PRO A 196 -13.26 -17.84 -6.77
N GLU A 197 -12.75 -16.82 -7.44
CA GLU A 197 -12.99 -15.39 -7.20
C GLU A 197 -12.42 -14.81 -5.90
N MET A 198 -11.98 -15.64 -4.95
CA MET A 198 -11.56 -15.18 -3.63
C MET A 198 -10.24 -14.43 -3.62
N GLN A 199 -9.18 -15.00 -4.18
CA GLN A 199 -7.88 -14.35 -4.17
C GLN A 199 -7.86 -13.16 -5.13
N THR A 200 -8.39 -13.36 -6.34
CA THR A 200 -8.41 -12.32 -7.38
C THR A 200 -9.20 -11.10 -6.95
N THR A 201 -10.33 -11.28 -6.24
CA THR A 201 -11.09 -10.17 -5.67
C THR A 201 -10.36 -9.50 -4.52
N ALA A 202 -9.82 -10.28 -3.58
CA ALA A 202 -9.07 -9.73 -2.45
C ALA A 202 -7.90 -8.87 -2.92
N ASP A 203 -7.15 -9.36 -3.93
CA ASP A 203 -6.02 -8.62 -4.48
C ASP A 203 -6.49 -7.35 -5.19
N HIS A 204 -7.50 -7.42 -6.07
CA HIS A 204 -7.98 -6.26 -6.80
C HIS A 204 -8.58 -5.16 -5.90
N VAL A 205 -9.50 -5.54 -5.00
CA VAL A 205 -10.18 -4.59 -4.10
C VAL A 205 -9.20 -4.00 -3.09
N GLY A 206 -8.38 -4.85 -2.44
CA GLY A 206 -7.42 -4.40 -1.43
C GLY A 206 -6.34 -3.47 -2.00
N SER A 207 -5.80 -3.82 -3.17
CA SER A 207 -4.80 -3.00 -3.84
C SER A 207 -5.37 -1.66 -4.32
N THR A 208 -6.59 -1.67 -4.87
CA THR A 208 -7.23 -0.46 -5.40
C THR A 208 -7.60 0.51 -4.28
N LEU A 209 -8.21 0.04 -3.18
CA LEU A 209 -8.57 0.90 -2.04
C LEU A 209 -7.33 1.50 -1.38
N THR A 210 -6.25 0.72 -1.24
CA THR A 210 -4.99 1.23 -0.67
C THR A 210 -4.31 2.23 -1.59
N ARG A 211 -4.33 1.99 -2.90
CA ARG A 211 -3.82 2.93 -3.90
C ARG A 211 -4.60 4.24 -3.88
N LEU A 212 -5.93 4.17 -3.83
CA LEU A 212 -6.82 5.33 -3.83
C LEU A 212 -6.50 6.29 -2.67
N MET A 213 -6.12 5.77 -1.51
CA MET A 213 -5.71 6.58 -0.36
C MET A 213 -4.32 7.25 -0.49
N GLY A 214 -3.52 6.86 -1.50
CA GLY A 214 -2.26 7.54 -1.85
C GLY A 214 -1.01 6.66 -1.84
N TRP A 215 -1.07 5.44 -1.29
CA TRP A 215 0.08 4.54 -1.31
C TRP A 215 0.43 4.07 -2.72
N ARG A 216 1.72 3.83 -2.97
CA ARG A 216 2.18 3.17 -4.19
C ARG A 216 1.86 1.67 -4.12
N VAL A 217 0.88 1.28 -4.91
CA VAL A 217 0.47 -0.11 -5.11
C VAL A 217 0.30 -0.33 -6.61
N PRO A 218 0.72 -1.46 -7.18
CA PRO A 218 0.47 -1.76 -8.59
C PRO A 218 -1.02 -1.64 -8.95
N LYS A 219 -1.31 -1.14 -10.15
CA LYS A 219 -2.68 -1.11 -10.66
C LYS A 219 -3.12 -2.52 -11.04
N THR A 220 -4.35 -2.89 -10.69
CA THR A 220 -4.90 -4.24 -10.88
C THR A 220 -6.26 -4.19 -11.55
N VAL A 221 -6.63 -5.25 -12.26
CA VAL A 221 -7.97 -5.47 -12.80
C VAL A 221 -8.29 -6.96 -12.81
N VAL A 222 -9.56 -7.32 -12.58
CA VAL A 222 -10.04 -8.70 -12.77
C VAL A 222 -10.44 -8.92 -14.22
N CYS A 223 -9.89 -9.96 -14.84
CA CYS A 223 -10.20 -10.33 -16.22
C CYS A 223 -10.34 -11.85 -16.39
N THR A 224 -10.94 -12.24 -17.51
CA THR A 224 -10.80 -13.59 -18.05
C THR A 224 -9.60 -13.59 -18.99
N VAL A 225 -8.65 -14.49 -18.76
CA VAL A 225 -7.47 -14.62 -19.62
C VAL A 225 -7.91 -15.19 -20.96
N THR A 226 -7.50 -14.55 -22.05
CA THR A 226 -7.77 -15.01 -23.43
C THR A 226 -6.59 -14.67 -24.32
N GLY A 227 -6.39 -15.44 -25.41
CA GLY A 227 -5.40 -15.11 -26.42
C GLY A 227 -3.96 -15.43 -26.03
N THR A 228 -3.76 -16.31 -25.04
CA THR A 228 -2.42 -16.85 -24.72
C THR A 228 -2.01 -17.98 -25.66
N GLY A 229 -2.98 -18.68 -26.27
CA GLY A 229 -2.75 -19.89 -27.04
C GLY A 229 -2.46 -21.11 -26.14
N LYS A 230 -2.73 -21.00 -24.85
CA LYS A 230 -2.52 -22.02 -23.82
C LYS A 230 -3.87 -22.40 -23.20
N PRO A 231 -4.45 -23.57 -23.54
CA PRO A 231 -5.74 -24.00 -22.99
C PRO A 231 -5.76 -24.10 -21.46
N GLU A 232 -4.60 -24.29 -20.83
CA GLU A 232 -4.45 -24.29 -19.38
C GLU A 232 -4.63 -22.91 -18.72
N TYR A 233 -4.58 -21.82 -19.51
CA TYR A 233 -4.73 -20.43 -19.04
C TYR A 233 -5.96 -19.73 -19.64
N ASP A 234 -6.23 -19.92 -20.93
CA ASP A 234 -7.34 -19.28 -21.62
C ASP A 234 -8.70 -19.72 -21.04
N GLY A 235 -9.59 -18.76 -20.79
CA GLY A 235 -10.89 -18.97 -20.14
C GLY A 235 -10.85 -18.87 -18.61
N ARG A 236 -9.68 -18.85 -17.97
CA ARG A 236 -9.57 -18.72 -16.51
C ARG A 236 -9.68 -17.27 -16.07
N ARG A 237 -10.35 -17.06 -14.94
CA ARG A 237 -10.35 -15.79 -14.20
C ARG A 237 -8.97 -15.54 -13.60
N ALA A 238 -8.46 -14.33 -13.75
CA ALA A 238 -7.24 -13.86 -13.12
C ALA A 238 -7.40 -12.42 -12.61
N VAL A 239 -6.55 -12.06 -11.65
CA VAL A 239 -6.19 -10.66 -11.42
C VAL A 239 -4.96 -10.37 -12.28
N ALA A 240 -5.07 -9.35 -13.13
CA ALA A 240 -3.96 -8.82 -13.93
C ALA A 240 -3.40 -7.58 -13.24
N SER A 241 -2.19 -7.71 -12.72
CA SER A 241 -1.46 -6.66 -12.00
C SER A 241 -0.43 -6.04 -12.94
N VAL A 242 -0.44 -4.73 -13.17
CA VAL A 242 0.55 -4.08 -14.05
C VAL A 242 1.95 -4.28 -13.48
N ALA A 243 2.85 -4.86 -14.27
CA ALA A 243 4.19 -5.19 -13.82
C ALA A 243 5.00 -3.92 -13.56
N VAL A 244 5.50 -3.81 -12.33
CA VAL A 244 6.37 -2.71 -11.92
C VAL A 244 7.77 -2.93 -12.50
N LYS A 245 8.33 -1.90 -13.15
CA LYS A 245 9.63 -1.97 -13.82
C LYS A 245 10.78 -1.61 -12.85
N LYS A 246 12.00 -2.00 -13.21
CA LYS A 246 13.26 -1.64 -12.52
C LYS A 246 13.27 -1.99 -11.01
N ILE A 247 12.72 -3.15 -10.65
CA ILE A 247 12.74 -3.67 -9.27
C ILE A 247 14.19 -3.96 -8.84
N LYS A 248 14.54 -3.55 -7.61
CA LYS A 248 15.87 -3.71 -6.99
C LYS A 248 15.86 -4.51 -5.68
N GLY A 249 14.71 -5.03 -5.27
CA GLY A 249 14.54 -5.81 -4.04
C GLY A 249 13.24 -5.44 -3.33
N GLY A 250 13.09 -5.87 -2.08
CA GLY A 250 12.07 -5.37 -1.15
C GLY A 250 12.61 -4.25 -0.27
N TRP A 251 11.74 -3.61 0.50
CA TRP A 251 12.09 -2.67 1.57
C TRP A 251 11.55 -3.17 2.91
N THR A 252 12.19 -2.77 4.01
CA THR A 252 11.72 -3.18 5.35
C THR A 252 10.95 -2.05 6.00
N TYR A 253 9.84 -2.39 6.66
CA TYR A 253 9.04 -1.44 7.42
C TYR A 253 9.88 -0.83 8.55
N ARG A 254 10.82 -1.62 9.10
CA ARG A 254 11.78 -1.19 10.12
C ARG A 254 12.59 0.04 9.70
N SER A 255 13.09 0.08 8.46
CA SER A 255 13.91 1.19 7.97
C SER A 255 13.16 2.52 7.94
N PHE A 256 11.83 2.49 7.91
CA PHE A 256 10.98 3.66 7.81
C PHE A 256 9.91 3.68 8.92
N ARG A 257 10.20 3.03 10.06
CA ARG A 257 9.29 2.92 11.21
C ARG A 257 8.91 4.26 11.82
N ASP A 258 9.65 5.32 11.53
CA ASP A 258 9.38 6.68 12.00
C ASP A 258 8.43 7.47 11.10
N ARG A 259 7.93 6.87 10.01
CA ARG A 259 7.06 7.54 9.04
C ARG A 259 5.58 7.25 9.29
N ARG A 260 4.75 8.29 9.26
CA ARG A 260 3.30 8.17 9.49
C ARG A 260 2.62 7.29 8.44
N GLU A 261 2.93 7.44 7.16
CA GLU A 261 2.36 6.63 6.08
C GLU A 261 2.76 5.14 6.17
N VAL A 262 3.87 4.82 6.83
CA VAL A 262 4.30 3.43 7.08
C VAL A 262 3.62 2.85 8.32
N ARG A 263 3.45 3.67 9.37
CA ARG A 263 2.72 3.29 10.59
C ARG A 263 1.22 3.09 10.32
N ALA A 264 0.61 4.04 9.59
CA ALA A 264 -0.81 4.08 9.24
C ALA A 264 -1.31 2.86 8.45
N LEU A 265 -0.39 2.19 7.74
CA LEU A 265 -0.64 0.93 7.04
C LEU A 265 -1.20 -0.16 7.98
N LEU A 266 -0.97 -0.10 9.29
CA LEU A 266 -1.62 -0.98 10.28
C LEU A 266 -3.15 -0.84 10.24
N VAL A 267 -3.66 0.39 10.20
CA VAL A 267 -5.12 0.65 10.23
C VAL A 267 -5.76 0.34 8.88
N VAL A 268 -5.03 0.56 7.78
CA VAL A 268 -5.46 0.12 6.44
C VAL A 268 -5.55 -1.40 6.38
N GLY A 269 -4.53 -2.10 6.89
CA GLY A 269 -4.52 -3.55 7.04
C GLY A 269 -5.69 -4.05 7.88
N ALA A 270 -5.97 -3.37 9.00
CA ALA A 270 -7.10 -3.66 9.85
C ALA A 270 -8.42 -3.50 9.09
N TRP A 271 -8.68 -2.38 8.43
CA TRP A 271 -9.91 -2.16 7.66
C TRP A 271 -10.11 -3.22 6.56
N LEU A 272 -9.07 -3.49 5.77
CA LEU A 272 -9.13 -4.44 4.66
C LEU A 272 -8.98 -5.90 5.10
N ASN A 273 -8.69 -6.15 6.38
CA ASN A 273 -8.28 -7.45 6.89
C ASN A 273 -7.10 -8.08 6.11
N ASN A 274 -6.14 -7.25 5.68
CA ASN A 274 -4.93 -7.69 4.98
C ASN A 274 -3.91 -8.25 5.97
N VAL A 275 -4.01 -9.54 6.24
CA VAL A 275 -3.21 -10.18 7.29
C VAL A 275 -1.78 -10.43 6.86
N ASP A 276 -1.47 -10.47 5.55
CA ASP A 276 -0.12 -10.69 5.02
C ASP A 276 0.65 -9.40 4.79
N GLN A 277 0.46 -8.42 5.65
CA GLN A 277 1.11 -7.12 5.53
C GLN A 277 2.52 -7.15 6.14
N SER A 278 3.36 -7.93 5.49
CA SER A 278 4.72 -8.28 5.87
C SER A 278 5.75 -7.56 5.02
N GLU A 279 7.02 -7.69 5.40
CA GLU A 279 8.13 -7.13 4.65
C GLU A 279 8.43 -7.91 3.35
N HIS A 280 7.89 -9.13 3.19
CA HIS A 280 7.98 -9.89 1.92
C HIS A 280 7.05 -9.35 0.84
N ASN A 281 6.03 -8.58 1.22
CA ASN A 281 5.04 -7.99 0.33
C ASN A 281 5.35 -6.53 0.00
N THR A 282 6.64 -6.25 -0.19
CA THR A 282 7.16 -4.93 -0.53
C THR A 282 8.08 -5.00 -1.76
N ALA A 283 8.18 -3.90 -2.50
CA ALA A 283 9.13 -3.78 -3.61
C ALA A 283 9.76 -2.39 -3.65
N THR A 284 11.08 -2.36 -3.85
CA THR A 284 11.86 -1.16 -4.13
C THR A 284 12.16 -1.13 -5.62
N THR A 285 11.96 0.02 -6.25
CA THR A 285 12.30 0.24 -7.66
C THR A 285 13.29 1.38 -7.78
N GLU A 286 14.03 1.41 -8.88
CA GLU A 286 14.96 2.50 -9.22
C GLU A 286 14.55 3.12 -10.57
N PRO A 287 13.52 3.99 -10.61
CA PRO A 287 13.03 4.60 -11.85
C PRO A 287 14.08 5.43 -12.59
N ALA A 288 15.02 6.05 -11.88
CA ALA A 288 16.21 6.73 -12.42
C ALA A 288 17.44 6.36 -11.58
N PRO A 289 18.67 6.46 -12.11
CA PRO A 289 19.88 6.11 -11.34
C PRO A 289 19.92 6.81 -9.98
N GLY A 290 20.03 6.04 -8.89
CA GLY A 290 20.08 6.58 -7.53
C GLY A 290 18.75 7.15 -6.98
N VAL A 291 17.65 7.03 -7.73
CA VAL A 291 16.31 7.49 -7.33
C VAL A 291 15.43 6.28 -7.09
N TYR A 292 14.89 6.14 -5.89
CA TYR A 292 14.14 4.98 -5.42
C TYR A 292 12.66 5.30 -5.17
N THR A 293 11.78 4.34 -5.45
CA THR A 293 10.38 4.36 -5.00
C THR A 293 9.96 3.02 -4.41
N TYR A 294 8.99 3.06 -3.52
CA TYR A 294 8.65 1.96 -2.63
C TYR A 294 7.18 1.58 -2.77
N TYR A 295 6.94 0.33 -3.13
CA TYR A 295 5.61 -0.23 -3.37
C TYR A 295 5.23 -1.22 -2.27
N ASN A 296 3.92 -1.27 -1.99
CA ASN A 296 3.28 -2.42 -1.35
C ASN A 296 2.57 -3.24 -2.44
N TRP A 297 2.57 -4.56 -2.33
CA TRP A 297 1.84 -5.45 -3.27
C TRP A 297 1.30 -6.69 -2.55
N ASP A 298 0.67 -7.60 -3.29
CA ASP A 298 0.13 -8.87 -2.82
C ASP A 298 -0.99 -8.72 -1.76
N TYR A 299 -2.17 -8.29 -2.22
CA TYR A 299 -3.37 -8.23 -1.40
C TYR A 299 -4.18 -9.53 -1.48
N GLY A 300 -3.57 -10.62 -1.96
CA GLY A 300 -4.21 -11.94 -2.04
C GLY A 300 -4.67 -12.50 -0.69
N ALA A 301 -4.15 -11.97 0.42
CA ALA A 301 -4.56 -12.27 1.79
C ALA A 301 -5.38 -11.14 2.46
N ALA A 302 -5.96 -10.23 1.68
CA ALA A 302 -6.96 -9.26 2.15
C ALA A 302 -8.37 -9.87 2.22
N LEU A 303 -9.32 -9.08 2.74
CA LEU A 303 -10.71 -9.45 2.92
C LEU A 303 -10.86 -10.77 3.68
N GLY A 304 -11.57 -11.74 3.11
CA GLY A 304 -11.73 -13.08 3.67
C GLY A 304 -10.77 -14.12 3.09
N SER A 305 -9.86 -13.71 2.21
CA SER A 305 -8.89 -14.59 1.56
C SER A 305 -7.64 -14.81 2.42
N PHE A 306 -7.09 -16.01 2.35
CA PHE A 306 -5.72 -16.33 2.78
C PHE A 306 -4.97 -16.97 1.61
N THR A 307 -5.09 -16.33 0.45
CA THR A 307 -4.47 -16.69 -0.83
C THR A 307 -5.03 -17.99 -1.43
N PHE A 308 -4.81 -19.13 -0.78
CA PHE A 308 -5.18 -20.45 -1.29
C PHE A 308 -6.45 -21.04 -0.65
N ARG A 309 -6.96 -20.39 0.40
CA ARG A 309 -8.13 -20.83 1.17
C ARG A 309 -8.80 -19.67 1.92
N PRO A 310 -9.99 -19.86 2.50
CA PRO A 310 -10.59 -18.88 3.38
C PRO A 310 -9.71 -18.62 4.59
N LYS A 311 -9.71 -17.37 5.05
CA LYS A 311 -8.96 -16.94 6.23
C LYS A 311 -9.45 -17.65 7.49
N TRP A 312 -8.52 -18.09 8.35
CA TRP A 312 -8.90 -18.60 9.65
C TRP A 312 -9.39 -17.47 10.57
N PRO A 313 -10.37 -17.73 11.46
CA PRO A 313 -10.94 -16.71 12.35
C PRO A 313 -9.90 -15.99 13.22
N ARG A 314 -8.84 -16.70 13.62
CA ARG A 314 -7.75 -16.14 14.43
C ARG A 314 -6.86 -15.13 13.70
N LEU A 315 -6.82 -15.16 12.37
CA LEU A 315 -5.97 -14.26 11.59
C LEU A 315 -6.61 -12.88 11.56
N GLY A 316 -5.86 -11.86 11.97
CA GLY A 316 -6.40 -10.57 12.33
C GLY A 316 -6.51 -10.37 13.84
N TRP A 317 -6.30 -11.41 14.68
CA TRP A 317 -6.31 -11.28 16.15
C TRP A 317 -5.01 -11.75 16.81
N GLN A 318 -4.32 -12.68 16.15
CA GLN A 318 -3.08 -13.27 16.63
C GLN A 318 -2.11 -13.49 15.47
N HIS A 319 -0.82 -13.36 15.75
CA HIS A 319 0.22 -13.82 14.83
C HIS A 319 0.12 -15.34 14.61
N LEU A 320 0.55 -15.79 13.43
CA LEU A 320 0.53 -17.19 13.02
C LEU A 320 1.27 -18.09 14.02
N TRP A 321 2.38 -17.58 14.56
CA TRP A 321 3.31 -18.25 15.48
C TRP A 321 3.43 -17.54 16.84
N ALA A 322 2.33 -17.06 17.41
CA ALA A 322 2.38 -16.55 18.78
C ALA A 322 2.37 -17.72 19.79
N PRO A 323 3.12 -17.64 20.90
CA PRO A 323 2.90 -18.55 22.02
C PRO A 323 1.43 -18.47 22.44
N VAL A 324 0.81 -19.62 22.68
CA VAL A 324 -0.55 -19.72 23.19
C VAL A 324 -0.54 -19.19 24.62
N SER A 325 -0.81 -17.90 24.78
CA SER A 325 -1.25 -17.30 26.06
C SER A 325 -1.40 -15.78 25.93
N LYS A 326 -2.64 -15.33 25.70
CA LYS A 326 -3.07 -14.05 26.29
C LYS A 326 -3.90 -14.46 27.51
N PRO A 327 -3.45 -14.21 28.76
CA PRO A 327 -4.12 -14.68 29.97
C PRO A 327 -5.61 -14.33 30.02
N LEU A 328 -6.00 -13.17 29.46
CA LEU A 328 -7.38 -12.74 29.41
C LEU A 328 -8.23 -13.54 28.41
N ALA A 329 -7.66 -13.96 27.28
CA ALA A 329 -8.36 -14.76 26.26
C ALA A 329 -8.62 -16.19 26.75
N GLU A 330 -7.82 -16.70 27.69
CA GLU A 330 -8.05 -18.00 28.34
C GLU A 330 -9.23 -17.95 29.32
N ILE A 331 -9.56 -16.78 29.87
CA ILE A 331 -10.66 -16.60 30.82
C ILE A 331 -12.00 -16.36 30.11
N THR A 332 -12.02 -15.57 29.03
CA THR A 332 -13.26 -15.20 28.32
C THR A 332 -13.53 -16.04 27.06
N GLY A 333 -12.64 -16.98 26.74
CA GLY A 333 -12.52 -17.51 25.38
C GLY A 333 -11.93 -16.47 24.43
N PRO A 334 -11.22 -16.90 23.37
CA PRO A 334 -10.68 -15.96 22.42
C PRO A 334 -11.80 -15.36 21.56
N PRO A 335 -11.72 -14.07 21.20
CA PRO A 335 -12.80 -13.36 20.52
C PRO A 335 -13.15 -13.94 19.14
N TRP A 336 -12.27 -14.75 18.55
CA TRP A 336 -12.48 -15.40 17.26
C TRP A 336 -13.14 -16.79 17.32
N GLU A 337 -13.31 -17.39 18.51
CA GLU A 337 -13.94 -18.72 18.65
C GLU A 337 -15.48 -18.65 18.65
N THR A 338 -16.07 -17.48 18.88
CA THR A 338 -17.53 -17.32 18.83
C THR A 338 -18.00 -17.05 17.39
N HIS A 339 -18.90 -17.90 16.87
CA HIS A 339 -19.70 -17.68 15.66
C HIS A 339 -18.95 -17.35 14.34
N TYR A 340 -17.85 -18.03 14.03
CA TYR A 340 -17.23 -17.85 12.71
C TYR A 340 -18.01 -18.57 11.61
N ARG A 341 -18.23 -17.90 10.48
CA ARG A 341 -18.84 -18.48 9.29
C ARG A 341 -18.15 -17.97 8.04
N VAL A 342 -17.63 -18.89 7.23
CA VAL A 342 -17.22 -18.58 5.85
C VAL A 342 -18.48 -18.24 5.07
N HIS A 343 -18.52 -17.06 4.45
CA HIS A 343 -19.70 -16.58 3.73
C HIS A 343 -19.97 -17.44 2.48
N SER A 344 -18.95 -17.55 1.63
CA SER A 344 -18.92 -18.38 0.42
C SER A 344 -17.48 -18.72 0.06
N ALA A 345 -17.29 -19.60 -0.94
CA ALA A 345 -15.98 -19.90 -1.49
C ALA A 345 -15.31 -18.66 -2.14
N ALA A 346 -16.11 -17.72 -2.64
CA ALA A 346 -15.66 -16.48 -3.28
C ALA A 346 -15.29 -15.38 -2.27
N VAL A 347 -15.93 -15.34 -1.11
CA VAL A 347 -15.69 -14.27 -0.11
C VAL A 347 -14.72 -14.72 0.99
N GLY A 348 -14.79 -15.98 1.41
CA GLY A 348 -14.06 -16.48 2.57
C GLY A 348 -14.62 -15.98 3.92
N TYR A 349 -13.76 -15.84 4.93
CA TYR A 349 -14.13 -15.32 6.25
C TYR A 349 -13.80 -13.83 6.37
N PHE A 350 -14.80 -12.99 6.11
CA PHE A 350 -14.70 -11.54 6.22
C PHE A 350 -15.92 -11.02 6.98
N THR A 351 -15.71 -10.43 8.15
CA THR A 351 -16.80 -10.04 9.05
C THR A 351 -16.84 -8.52 9.24
N PRO A 352 -18.04 -7.91 9.34
CA PRO A 352 -18.15 -6.51 9.74
C PRO A 352 -17.71 -6.29 11.20
N ASN A 353 -17.80 -7.32 12.04
CA ASN A 353 -17.53 -7.24 13.46
C ASN A 353 -16.04 -7.47 13.73
N PHE A 354 -15.30 -6.40 13.98
CA PHE A 354 -13.89 -6.46 14.36
C PHE A 354 -13.50 -5.29 15.25
N ASP A 355 -12.38 -5.46 15.96
CA ASP A 355 -11.78 -4.41 16.78
C ASP A 355 -10.48 -3.92 16.11
N PRO A 356 -10.43 -2.67 15.61
CA PRO A 356 -9.23 -2.14 14.96
C PRO A 356 -8.04 -1.90 15.90
N ASP A 357 -8.25 -1.84 17.22
CA ASP A 357 -7.15 -1.75 18.20
C ASP A 357 -6.49 -3.12 18.43
N ARG A 358 -7.27 -4.19 18.31
CA ARG A 358 -6.79 -5.57 18.51
C ARG A 358 -6.36 -6.24 17.22
N TRP A 359 -6.60 -5.60 16.07
CA TRP A 359 -6.21 -6.17 14.80
C TRP A 359 -4.70 -6.31 14.67
N THR A 360 -4.24 -7.43 14.13
CA THR A 360 -2.81 -7.66 13.86
C THR A 360 -2.59 -8.46 12.58
N PRO A 361 -1.53 -8.16 11.80
CA PRO A 361 -1.06 -9.06 10.74
C PRO A 361 -0.61 -10.40 11.34
N PHE A 362 -0.60 -11.44 10.51
CA PHE A 362 -0.21 -12.77 11.01
C PHE A 362 1.30 -12.91 11.21
N TYR A 363 2.11 -12.06 10.59
CA TYR A 363 3.50 -11.87 10.97
C TYR A 363 3.68 -10.56 11.74
N PRO A 364 4.46 -10.53 12.82
CA PRO A 364 4.87 -9.29 13.45
C PRO A 364 5.55 -8.35 12.45
N ASN A 365 5.14 -7.08 12.44
CA ASN A 365 5.70 -6.03 11.61
C ASN A 365 6.22 -4.88 12.49
N LEU A 366 7.51 -4.59 12.39
CA LEU A 366 8.19 -3.64 13.26
C LEU A 366 7.76 -2.19 13.02
N GLY A 367 7.35 -1.84 11.79
CA GLY A 367 6.80 -0.51 11.51
C GLY A 367 5.50 -0.23 12.24
N PHE A 368 4.78 -1.29 12.64
CA PHE A 368 3.51 -1.15 13.36
C PHE A 368 3.68 -1.02 14.87
N SER A 369 4.88 -1.25 15.38
CA SER A 369 5.14 -1.25 16.82
C SER A 369 5.25 0.14 17.43
N ASP A 370 5.40 1.18 16.60
CA ASP A 370 5.47 2.58 17.04
C ASP A 370 4.25 3.41 16.61
N VAL A 371 3.17 2.74 16.19
CA VAL A 371 1.94 3.41 15.77
C VAL A 371 1.36 4.21 16.93
N THR A 372 1.21 5.53 16.74
CA THR A 372 0.56 6.41 17.72
C THR A 372 -0.93 6.54 17.46
N LEU A 373 -1.67 7.16 18.38
CA LEU A 373 -3.07 7.52 18.14
C LEU A 373 -3.20 8.54 17.00
N ALA A 374 -2.23 9.44 16.82
CA ALA A 374 -2.23 10.41 15.74
C ALA A 374 -2.09 9.73 14.37
N ASP A 375 -1.22 8.70 14.28
CA ASP A 375 -1.10 7.88 13.05
C ASP A 375 -2.41 7.14 12.75
N ARG A 376 -3.07 6.60 13.78
CA ARG A 376 -4.38 5.92 13.63
C ARG A 376 -5.48 6.87 13.18
N ARG A 377 -5.53 8.08 13.73
CA ARG A 377 -6.48 9.14 13.34
C ARG A 377 -6.29 9.54 11.90
N TRP A 378 -5.05 9.82 11.49
CA TRP A 378 -4.75 10.19 10.11
C TRP A 378 -5.15 9.08 9.11
N ALA A 379 -4.88 7.81 9.44
CA ALA A 379 -5.32 6.68 8.63
C ALA A 379 -6.85 6.60 8.56
N ALA A 380 -7.53 6.78 9.69
CA ALA A 380 -8.98 6.76 9.77
C ALA A 380 -9.63 7.91 8.98
N GLU A 381 -9.04 9.10 8.96
CA GLU A 381 -9.49 10.22 8.12
C GLU A 381 -9.44 9.88 6.64
N ARG A 382 -8.35 9.21 6.18
CA ARG A 382 -8.23 8.75 4.79
C ARG A 382 -9.29 7.69 4.46
N ILE A 383 -9.45 6.70 5.34
CA ILE A 383 -10.44 5.63 5.20
C ILE A 383 -11.87 6.21 5.15
N ALA A 384 -12.18 7.17 6.01
CA ALA A 384 -13.50 7.82 6.09
C ALA A 384 -13.86 8.66 4.86
N GLN A 385 -12.87 9.13 4.09
CA GLN A 385 -13.12 9.89 2.85
C GLN A 385 -13.57 9.02 1.68
N ILE A 386 -13.39 7.69 1.76
CA ILE A 386 -13.82 6.78 0.71
C ILE A 386 -15.33 6.63 0.81
N SER A 387 -16.06 7.08 -0.22
CA SER A 387 -17.51 7.00 -0.28
C SER A 387 -18.03 5.58 -0.50
N ASP A 388 -19.28 5.34 -0.13
CA ASP A 388 -19.98 4.06 -0.40
C ASP A 388 -20.00 3.75 -1.90
N GLN A 389 -20.17 4.76 -2.75
CA GLN A 389 -20.20 4.60 -4.20
C GLN A 389 -18.84 4.20 -4.77
N GLN A 390 -17.73 4.71 -4.21
CA GLN A 390 -16.39 4.26 -4.57
C GLN A 390 -16.17 2.80 -4.15
N ILE A 391 -16.52 2.42 -2.92
CA ILE A 391 -16.43 1.03 -2.45
C ILE A 391 -17.24 0.11 -3.37
N ARG A 392 -18.49 0.46 -3.65
CA ARG A 392 -19.39 -0.27 -4.55
C ARG A 392 -18.77 -0.44 -5.94
N THR A 393 -18.30 0.64 -6.55
CA THR A 393 -17.68 0.61 -7.89
C THR A 393 -16.45 -0.31 -7.95
N ILE A 394 -15.62 -0.29 -6.92
CA ILE A 394 -14.39 -1.12 -6.83
C ILE A 394 -14.73 -2.60 -6.58
N VAL A 395 -15.77 -2.90 -5.80
CA VAL A 395 -16.18 -4.30 -5.59
C VAL A 395 -16.91 -4.85 -6.81
N GLU A 396 -17.74 -4.05 -7.49
CA GLU A 396 -18.40 -4.42 -8.74
C GLU A 396 -17.38 -4.72 -9.86
N SER A 397 -16.27 -3.98 -9.93
CA SER A 397 -15.19 -4.27 -10.89
C SER A 397 -14.44 -5.57 -10.61
N ALA A 398 -14.63 -6.18 -9.43
CA ALA A 398 -14.16 -7.53 -9.14
C ALA A 398 -15.05 -8.61 -9.76
N LYS A 399 -16.18 -8.29 -10.39
CA LYS A 399 -16.97 -9.22 -11.23
C LYS A 399 -17.32 -10.53 -10.52
N PHE A 400 -17.89 -10.47 -9.32
CA PHE A 400 -18.40 -11.68 -8.66
C PHE A 400 -19.46 -12.38 -9.53
N THR A 401 -19.48 -13.71 -9.51
CA THR A 401 -20.54 -14.48 -10.18
C THR A 401 -21.90 -14.22 -9.51
N TYR A 402 -21.95 -14.17 -8.18
CA TYR A 402 -23.17 -13.91 -7.43
C TYR A 402 -23.20 -12.49 -6.87
N ALA A 403 -24.27 -11.76 -7.18
CA ALA A 403 -24.48 -10.40 -6.65
C ALA A 403 -24.52 -10.37 -5.11
N SER A 404 -24.98 -11.45 -4.47
CA SER A 404 -24.99 -11.56 -3.01
C SER A 404 -23.58 -11.53 -2.38
N ASP A 405 -22.58 -12.12 -3.05
CA ASP A 405 -21.19 -12.10 -2.59
C ASP A 405 -20.62 -10.68 -2.66
N ALA A 406 -20.90 -9.98 -3.78
CA ALA A 406 -20.51 -8.58 -3.95
C ALA A 406 -21.15 -7.68 -2.90
N GLU A 407 -22.47 -7.75 -2.72
CA GLU A 407 -23.19 -6.94 -1.72
C GLU A 407 -22.69 -7.22 -0.30
N TYR A 408 -22.38 -8.48 0.04
CA TYR A 408 -21.81 -8.81 1.33
C TYR A 408 -20.45 -8.14 1.57
N VAL A 409 -19.56 -8.18 0.57
CA VAL A 409 -18.24 -7.51 0.65
C VAL A 409 -18.39 -6.00 0.74
N ILE A 410 -19.28 -5.39 -0.04
CA ILE A 410 -19.59 -3.95 0.00
C ILE A 410 -20.07 -3.54 1.39
N ALA A 411 -21.12 -4.20 1.89
CA ALA A 411 -21.69 -3.92 3.20
C ALA A 411 -20.66 -4.10 4.32
N THR A 412 -19.83 -5.15 4.23
CA THR A 412 -18.77 -5.41 5.20
C THR A 412 -17.68 -4.34 5.17
N LEU A 413 -17.22 -3.91 4.00
CA LEU A 413 -16.23 -2.83 3.88
C LEU A 413 -16.73 -1.50 4.43
N ILE A 414 -18.00 -1.15 4.15
CA ILE A 414 -18.67 0.05 4.67
C ILE A 414 -18.75 -0.03 6.19
N ALA A 415 -19.30 -1.11 6.75
CA ALA A 415 -19.40 -1.29 8.20
C ALA A 415 -18.04 -1.21 8.89
N ARG A 416 -17.01 -1.80 8.28
CA ARG A 416 -15.65 -1.75 8.82
C ARG A 416 -15.04 -0.33 8.74
N ARG A 417 -15.27 0.40 7.65
CA ARG A 417 -14.86 1.81 7.48
C ARG A 417 -15.46 2.65 8.61
N ASP A 418 -16.75 2.47 8.85
CA ASP A 418 -17.51 3.24 9.83
C ASP A 418 -17.11 2.87 11.28
N CYS A 419 -16.75 1.62 11.57
CA CYS A 419 -16.15 1.23 12.85
C CYS A 419 -14.78 1.89 13.05
N VAL A 420 -13.91 1.94 12.03
CA VAL A 420 -12.60 2.61 12.10
C VAL A 420 -12.74 4.11 12.33
N ALA A 421 -13.54 4.79 11.49
CA ALA A 421 -13.84 6.21 11.64
C ALA A 421 -14.44 6.49 13.02
N GLY A 422 -15.36 5.64 13.43
CA GLY A 422 -16.01 5.72 14.71
C GLY A 422 -15.09 5.59 15.91
N ARG A 423 -14.10 4.70 15.82
CA ARG A 423 -13.14 4.43 16.88
C ARG A 423 -12.14 5.57 17.05
N TYR A 424 -11.63 6.12 15.96
CA TYR A 424 -10.50 7.05 16.00
C TYR A 424 -10.89 8.53 15.86
N LEU A 425 -11.98 8.84 15.16
CA LEU A 425 -12.38 10.23 14.87
C LEU A 425 -13.41 10.78 15.85
N ARG A 426 -14.33 9.96 16.38
CA ARG A 426 -15.39 10.44 17.30
C ARG A 426 -14.86 10.93 18.66
N GLN A 427 -13.73 10.41 19.14
CA GLN A 427 -13.11 10.85 20.41
C GLN A 427 -12.54 12.28 20.36
N ALA A 428 -12.48 12.94 19.21
CA ALA A 428 -12.10 14.35 19.13
C ALA A 428 -13.25 15.31 19.53
N ALA A 429 -14.49 14.81 19.65
CA ALA A 429 -15.68 15.63 19.88
C ALA A 429 -16.23 15.59 21.32
N THR A 430 -15.84 14.62 22.16
CA THR A 430 -16.36 14.51 23.53
C THR A 430 -15.30 14.01 24.50
N ASN A 431 -15.06 14.81 25.53
CA ASN A 431 -14.21 14.50 26.67
C ASN A 431 -14.99 13.59 27.64
N GLU A 432 -15.40 12.39 27.20
CA GLU A 432 -16.10 11.43 28.06
C GLU A 432 -15.77 10.00 27.65
N LYS A 433 -15.46 9.17 28.66
CA LYS A 433 -15.12 7.76 28.52
C LYS A 433 -16.36 6.96 28.13
N SER A 434 -16.64 6.83 26.84
CA SER A 434 -17.54 5.79 26.34
C SER A 434 -16.76 4.79 25.49
N VAL A 435 -16.58 3.58 26.02
CA VAL A 435 -16.13 2.41 25.25
C VAL A 435 -17.28 2.02 24.34
N VAL A 436 -17.22 2.43 23.07
CA VAL A 436 -18.11 1.86 22.05
C VAL A 436 -17.53 0.50 21.69
N SER A 437 -18.21 -0.58 22.07
CA SER A 437 -17.92 -1.88 21.48
C SER A 437 -18.48 -1.89 20.07
N CYS A 438 -17.63 -2.04 19.04
CA CYS A 438 -18.07 -2.55 17.75
C CYS A 438 -18.49 -4.01 17.98
N GLN A 439 -19.74 -4.24 18.41
CA GLN A 439 -20.35 -5.56 18.58
C GLN A 439 -21.26 -5.87 17.41
#